data_AF-A0A661Q5K2-F1
#
_entry.id   AF-A0A661Q5K2-F1
#
_cell.length_a   1.000
_cell.length_b   1.000
_cell.length_c   1.000
_cell.angle_alpha   90.00
_cell.angle_beta   90.00
_cell.angle_gamma   90.00
#
_symmetry.space_group_name_H-M   'P 1'
#
loop_
_entity.id
_entity.type
_entity.pdbx_description
1 polymer ?
#
loop_
_entity_poly.entity_id
_entity_poly.type
_entity_poly.pdbx_seq_one_letter_code
_entity_poly.pdbx_strand_id
1 'polypeptide(L)'
;LKQVGIATYVYLLFGTPTETLTEARQTLEFTAAHHNEISFLNLAIFNLPLYSAESRGLEVRNFYAGDLSLYGNFVHPRGWRRQDVRRFLDHEFKRHPQIAPIIKRDPPIFTSNHAPFFCQR
;
A
#
# COMPACT_ATOMS: atom_id res chain seq x y z
N LEU A 1 -12.73 -10.40 14.72
CA LEU A 1 -13.55 -9.85 13.61
C LEU A 1 -14.18 -10.95 12.77
N LYS A 2 -13.39 -11.77 12.06
CA LYS A 2 -13.92 -12.87 11.24
C LYS A 2 -14.82 -13.85 12.00
N GLN A 3 -14.43 -14.27 13.22
CA GLN A 3 -15.22 -15.17 14.05
C GLN A 3 -16.62 -14.64 14.41
N VAL A 4 -16.80 -13.31 14.38
CA VAL A 4 -18.09 -12.65 14.66
C VAL A 4 -18.74 -12.10 13.38
N GLY A 5 -18.31 -12.57 12.21
CA GLY A 5 -18.91 -12.21 10.91
C GLY A 5 -18.54 -10.82 10.37
N ILE A 6 -17.53 -10.16 10.94
CA ILE A 6 -17.09 -8.83 10.47
C ILE A 6 -16.01 -9.01 9.40
N ALA A 7 -16.32 -8.57 8.18
CA ALA A 7 -15.37 -8.49 7.07
C ALA A 7 -14.35 -7.36 7.28
N THR A 8 -13.13 -7.54 6.79
CA THR A 8 -12.01 -6.61 6.97
C THR A 8 -11.54 -6.02 5.65
N TYR A 9 -11.42 -4.70 5.58
CA TYR A 9 -10.80 -4.00 4.45
C TYR A 9 -9.48 -3.39 4.95
N VAL A 10 -8.37 -4.04 4.66
CA VAL A 10 -7.06 -3.66 5.21
C VAL A 10 -6.36 -2.69 4.26
N TYR A 11 -5.81 -1.61 4.81
CA TYR A 11 -5.04 -0.62 4.05
C TYR A 11 -3.57 -0.78 4.37
N LEU A 12 -2.76 -1.02 3.33
CA LEU A 12 -1.31 -1.09 3.42
C LEU A 12 -0.69 0.06 2.63
N LEU A 13 0.24 0.76 3.26
CA LEU A 13 0.95 1.88 2.68
C LEU A 13 2.44 1.53 2.56
N PHE A 14 2.93 1.49 1.32
CA PHE A 14 4.33 1.18 1.00
C PHE A 14 5.10 2.41 0.54
N GLY A 15 6.42 2.39 0.68
CA GLY A 15 7.34 3.42 0.16
C GLY A 15 7.47 4.65 1.05
N THR A 16 7.22 4.51 2.36
CA THR A 16 7.49 5.58 3.33
C THR A 16 8.99 5.85 3.41
N PRO A 17 9.45 7.05 3.83
CA PRO A 17 10.88 7.39 3.86
C PRO A 17 11.74 6.46 4.73
N THR A 18 11.11 5.80 5.71
CA THR A 18 11.74 4.85 6.63
C THR A 18 11.62 3.41 6.18
N GLU A 19 10.93 3.07 5.10
CA GLU A 19 10.77 1.69 4.60
C GLU A 19 11.90 1.30 3.63
N THR A 20 12.27 0.02 3.60
CA THR A 20 13.10 -0.62 2.58
C THR A 20 12.47 -1.93 2.17
N LEU A 21 13.09 -2.61 1.20
CA LEU A 21 12.71 -3.96 0.82
C LEU A 21 12.58 -4.92 2.01
N THR A 22 13.39 -4.77 3.06
CA THR A 22 13.32 -5.65 4.25
C THR A 22 11.99 -5.48 4.98
N GLU A 23 11.58 -4.26 5.33
CA GLU A 23 10.30 -4.02 6.01
C GLU A 23 9.10 -4.27 5.08
N ALA A 24 9.25 -4.01 3.78
CA ALA A 24 8.24 -4.36 2.77
C ALA A 24 8.00 -5.89 2.70
N ARG A 25 9.06 -6.70 2.82
CA ARG A 25 8.96 -8.17 2.90
C ARG A 25 8.37 -8.65 4.22
N GLN A 26 8.70 -8.00 5.33
CA GLN A 26 8.03 -8.29 6.61
C GLN A 26 6.53 -8.05 6.53
N THR A 27 6.11 -6.97 5.84
CA THR A 27 4.69 -6.69 5.57
C THR A 27 4.06 -7.77 4.69
N LEU A 28 4.79 -8.26 3.68
CA LEU A 28 4.35 -9.40 2.86
C LEU A 28 4.15 -10.66 3.69
N GLU A 29 5.14 -11.04 4.50
CA GLU A 29 5.09 -12.22 5.35
C GLU A 29 3.93 -12.14 6.35
N PHE A 30 3.75 -10.99 7.00
CA PHE A 30 2.63 -10.75 7.90
C PHE A 30 1.28 -10.89 7.17
N THR A 31 1.15 -10.26 6.00
CA THR A 31 -0.08 -10.33 5.21
C THR A 31 -0.38 -11.77 4.76
N ALA A 32 0.65 -12.51 4.35
CA ALA A 32 0.52 -13.90 3.95
C ALA A 32 0.16 -14.83 5.13
N ALA A 33 0.75 -14.62 6.30
CA ALA A 33 0.43 -15.38 7.51
C ALA A 33 -1.01 -15.16 7.98
N HIS A 34 -1.55 -13.96 7.76
CA HIS A 34 -2.90 -13.56 8.18
C HIS A 34 -3.91 -13.47 7.02
N HIS A 35 -3.62 -14.15 5.90
CA HIS A 35 -4.42 -14.02 4.69
C HIS A 35 -5.89 -14.45 4.89
N ASN A 36 -6.14 -15.40 5.80
CA ASN A 36 -7.47 -15.89 6.10
C ASN A 36 -8.34 -14.86 6.82
N GLU A 37 -7.73 -13.91 7.52
CA GLU A 37 -8.40 -12.87 8.31
C GLU A 37 -8.68 -11.60 7.50
N ILE A 38 -8.21 -11.53 6.25
CA ILE A 38 -8.28 -10.34 5.39
C ILE A 38 -9.34 -10.54 4.30
N SER A 39 -10.42 -9.74 4.35
CA SER A 39 -11.46 -9.78 3.32
C SER A 39 -11.07 -8.98 2.07
N PHE A 40 -10.44 -7.83 2.22
CA PHE A 40 -10.07 -6.97 1.08
C PHE A 40 -8.81 -6.19 1.40
N LEU A 41 -8.13 -5.68 0.37
CA LEU A 41 -6.79 -5.12 0.52
C LEU A 41 -6.58 -3.87 -0.35
N ASN A 42 -6.49 -2.70 0.28
CA ASN A 42 -5.98 -1.51 -0.41
C ASN A 42 -4.46 -1.50 -0.37
N LEU A 43 -3.83 -1.46 -1.55
CA LEU A 43 -2.39 -1.28 -1.69
C LEU A 43 -2.10 0.15 -2.15
N ALA A 44 -1.62 0.99 -1.24
CA ALA A 44 -1.25 2.36 -1.52
C ALA A 44 0.29 2.53 -1.56
N ILE A 45 0.75 3.48 -2.38
CA ILE A 45 2.16 3.90 -2.40
C ILE A 45 2.22 5.33 -1.89
N PHE A 46 3.04 5.55 -0.87
CA PHE A 46 3.24 6.83 -0.21
C PHE A 46 3.56 7.96 -1.18
N ASN A 47 2.84 9.08 -1.01
CA ASN A 47 3.15 10.35 -1.65
C ASN A 47 3.56 11.30 -0.53
N LEU A 48 4.71 11.96 -0.65
CA LEU A 48 5.19 12.85 0.40
C LEU A 48 4.33 14.12 0.44
N PRO A 49 3.59 14.40 1.52
CA PRO A 49 2.87 15.66 1.64
C PRO A 49 3.89 16.80 1.78
N LEU A 50 3.76 17.85 0.97
CA LEU A 50 4.65 19.00 1.07
C LEU A 50 4.46 19.71 2.42
N TYR A 51 5.55 20.28 2.95
CA TYR A 51 5.57 21.02 4.23
C TYR A 51 5.15 20.22 5.47
N SER A 52 5.10 18.89 5.36
CA SER A 52 4.83 17.98 6.47
C SER A 52 6.06 17.79 7.37
N ALA A 53 5.86 17.21 8.56
CA ALA A 53 6.97 16.85 9.44
C ALA A 53 7.89 15.82 8.77
N GLU A 54 7.29 14.90 8.00
CA GLU A 54 7.93 13.84 7.24
C GLU A 54 8.80 14.38 6.10
N SER A 55 8.52 15.60 5.61
CA SER A 55 9.36 16.25 4.59
C SER A 55 10.66 16.82 5.15
N ARG A 56 10.77 16.99 6.48
CA ARG A 56 11.97 17.56 7.11
C ARG A 56 13.16 16.60 6.97
N GLY A 57 14.25 17.12 6.43
CA GLY A 57 15.48 16.34 6.22
C GLY A 57 15.48 15.44 4.99
N LEU A 58 14.44 15.50 4.15
CA LEU A 58 14.41 14.82 2.86
C LEU A 58 14.74 15.79 1.72
N GLU A 59 15.49 15.33 0.73
CA GLU A 59 15.62 16.04 -0.54
C GLU A 59 14.31 15.90 -1.33
N VAL A 60 13.45 16.90 -1.20
CA VAL A 60 12.17 16.98 -1.93
C VAL A 60 12.43 17.39 -3.37
N ARG A 61 11.77 16.70 -4.30
CA ARG A 61 11.75 17.03 -5.72
C ARG A 61 10.34 17.38 -6.14
N ASN A 62 10.22 18.38 -7.00
CA ASN A 62 8.92 18.75 -7.54
C ASN A 62 8.32 17.57 -8.31
N PHE A 63 7.09 17.21 -7.95
CA PHE A 63 6.32 16.18 -8.64
C PHE A 63 5.70 16.72 -9.93
N TYR A 64 5.30 17.99 -9.91
CA TYR A 64 4.62 18.69 -10.99
C TYR A 64 5.06 20.16 -11.01
N ALA A 65 5.07 20.80 -12.18
CA ALA A 65 5.48 22.21 -12.33
C ALA A 65 4.36 23.21 -12.00
N GLY A 66 3.17 22.73 -11.65
CA GLY A 66 2.04 23.56 -11.25
C GLY A 66 2.14 24.03 -9.79
N ASP A 67 1.61 25.23 -9.56
CA ASP A 67 1.76 26.04 -8.34
C ASP A 67 1.05 25.47 -7.08
N LEU A 68 0.17 24.48 -7.25
CA LEU A 68 -0.71 23.97 -6.18
C LEU A 68 -0.50 22.47 -5.88
N SER A 69 0.74 21.99 -5.92
CA SER A 69 1.03 20.59 -5.62
C SER A 69 0.94 20.32 -4.11
N LEU A 70 0.00 19.48 -3.67
CA LEU A 70 -0.08 19.04 -2.26
C LEU A 70 0.97 17.95 -1.92
N TYR A 71 1.49 17.27 -2.94
CA TYR A 71 2.43 16.17 -2.80
C TYR A 71 3.69 16.39 -3.65
N GLY A 72 4.83 15.92 -3.14
CA GLY A 72 6.12 15.96 -3.80
C GLY A 72 6.72 14.57 -4.03
N ASN A 73 7.72 14.51 -4.90
CA ASN A 73 8.67 13.41 -4.92
C ASN A 73 9.75 13.65 -3.86
N PHE A 74 10.51 12.63 -3.52
CA PHE A 74 11.71 12.78 -2.69
C PHE A 74 12.76 11.76 -3.11
N VAL A 75 14.03 12.09 -2.83
CA VAL A 75 15.10 11.11 -2.89
C VAL A 75 14.99 10.21 -1.67
N HIS A 76 14.71 8.93 -1.89
CA HIS A 76 14.56 8.00 -0.79
C HIS A 76 15.89 7.81 -0.06
N PRO A 77 15.98 8.07 1.27
CA PRO A 77 17.25 8.11 1.99
C PRO A 77 17.97 6.76 2.01
N ARG A 78 17.20 5.66 1.95
CA ARG A 78 17.71 4.28 1.91
C ARG A 78 17.68 3.62 0.52
N GLY A 79 17.48 4.41 -0.55
CA GLY A 79 17.47 3.91 -1.93
C GLY A 79 16.23 3.10 -2.35
N TRP A 80 15.20 3.00 -1.51
CA TRP A 80 13.93 2.31 -1.81
C TRP A 80 12.99 3.21 -2.62
N ARG A 81 13.28 3.37 -3.92
CA ARG A 81 12.58 4.37 -4.74
C ARG A 81 11.17 3.90 -5.06
N ARG A 82 10.28 4.85 -5.38
CA ARG A 82 8.89 4.58 -5.79
C ARG A 82 8.76 3.53 -6.90
N GLN A 83 9.71 3.49 -7.85
CA GLN A 83 9.72 2.48 -8.92
C GLN A 83 10.02 1.08 -8.39
N ASP A 84 10.88 0.96 -7.39
CA ASP A 84 11.24 -0.31 -6.75
C ASP A 84 10.05 -0.83 -5.94
N VAL A 85 9.35 0.05 -5.23
CA VAL A 85 8.09 -0.27 -4.54
C VAL A 85 7.06 -0.82 -5.51
N ARG A 86 6.83 -0.15 -6.65
CA ARG A 86 5.91 -0.64 -7.69
C ARG A 86 6.31 -2.02 -8.21
N ARG A 87 7.61 -2.20 -8.50
CA ARG A 87 8.14 -3.49 -8.97
C ARG A 87 7.92 -4.58 -7.92
N PHE A 88 8.20 -4.32 -6.65
CA PHE A 88 7.93 -5.27 -5.56
C PHE A 88 6.45 -5.63 -5.46
N LEU A 89 5.56 -4.64 -5.51
CA LEU A 89 4.11 -4.89 -5.48
C LEU A 89 3.66 -5.77 -6.66
N ASP A 90 4.16 -5.52 -7.86
CA ASP A 90 3.72 -6.21 -9.08
C ASP A 90 4.37 -7.58 -9.29
N HIS A 91 5.63 -7.76 -8.85
CA HIS A 91 6.40 -8.99 -9.08
C HIS A 91 6.45 -9.93 -7.88
N GLU A 92 6.33 -9.43 -6.65
CA GLU A 92 6.41 -10.23 -5.42
C GLU A 92 5.06 -10.23 -4.69
N PHE A 93 4.59 -9.07 -4.20
CA PHE A 93 3.45 -8.99 -3.28
C PHE A 93 2.14 -9.51 -3.88
N LYS A 94 1.70 -8.95 -5.02
CA LYS A 94 0.43 -9.33 -5.66
C LYS A 94 0.45 -10.74 -6.24
N ARG A 95 1.64 -11.31 -6.47
CA ARG A 95 1.81 -12.66 -7.01
C ARG A 95 1.90 -13.74 -5.94
N HIS A 96 2.04 -13.35 -4.67
CA HIS A 96 2.12 -14.31 -3.58
C HIS A 96 0.85 -15.18 -3.53
N PRO A 97 0.96 -16.53 -3.47
CA PRO A 97 -0.18 -17.44 -3.60
C PRO A 97 -1.31 -17.20 -2.59
N GLN A 98 -0.98 -16.77 -1.37
CA GLN A 98 -1.97 -16.45 -0.33
C GLN A 98 -2.62 -15.07 -0.49
N ILE A 99 -1.97 -14.13 -1.18
CA ILE A 99 -2.41 -12.74 -1.31
C ILE A 99 -3.18 -12.53 -2.62
N ALA A 100 -2.73 -13.16 -3.71
CA ALA A 100 -3.33 -13.03 -5.03
C ALA A 100 -4.86 -13.29 -5.05
N PRO A 101 -5.41 -14.27 -4.31
CA PRO A 101 -6.86 -14.46 -4.22
C PRO A 101 -7.60 -13.27 -3.59
N ILE A 102 -7.01 -12.64 -2.57
CA ILE A 102 -7.60 -11.46 -1.92
C ILE A 102 -7.68 -10.30 -2.90
N ILE A 103 -6.60 -10.05 -3.65
CA ILE A 103 -6.55 -8.98 -4.66
C ILE A 103 -7.58 -9.21 -5.77
N LYS A 104 -7.82 -10.46 -6.18
CA LYS A 104 -8.82 -10.79 -7.21
C LYS A 104 -10.27 -10.62 -6.74
N ARG A 105 -10.51 -10.59 -5.43
CA ARG A 105 -11.85 -10.39 -4.84
C ARG A 105 -12.23 -8.90 -4.79
N ASP A 106 -11.27 -7.99 -4.91
CA ASP A 106 -11.55 -6.56 -4.77
C ASP A 106 -12.55 -6.07 -5.84
N PRO A 107 -13.59 -5.31 -5.45
CA PRO A 107 -14.59 -4.85 -6.41
C PRO A 107 -13.97 -3.97 -7.50
N PRO A 108 -14.35 -4.16 -8.79
CA PRO A 108 -13.75 -3.42 -9.90
C PRO A 108 -14.08 -1.92 -9.90
N ILE A 109 -15.13 -1.50 -9.16
CA ILE A 109 -15.58 -0.11 -9.10
C ILE A 109 -15.79 0.28 -7.63
N PHE A 110 -15.40 1.50 -7.28
CA PHE A 110 -15.58 2.13 -5.96
C PHE A 110 -14.95 1.42 -4.75
N THR A 111 -14.24 0.29 -4.95
CA THR A 111 -13.34 -0.36 -3.98
C THR A 111 -13.98 -0.56 -2.60
N SER A 112 -13.39 0.01 -1.54
CA SER A 112 -13.85 -0.11 -0.15
C SER A 112 -15.30 0.29 0.09
N ASN A 113 -15.80 1.29 -0.64
CA ASN A 113 -17.18 1.77 -0.49
C ASN A 113 -18.22 0.72 -0.92
N HIS A 114 -17.84 -0.22 -1.80
CA HIS A 114 -18.74 -1.25 -2.30
C HIS A 114 -18.36 -2.66 -1.85
N ALA A 115 -17.21 -2.83 -1.18
CA ALA A 115 -16.78 -4.11 -0.65
C ALA A 115 -17.84 -4.88 0.17
N PRO A 116 -18.71 -4.22 0.99
CA PRO A 116 -19.77 -4.93 1.70
C PRO A 116 -20.72 -5.74 0.81
N PHE A 117 -20.94 -5.33 -0.44
CA PHE A 117 -21.81 -6.06 -1.40
C PHE A 117 -21.17 -7.34 -1.93
N PHE A 118 -19.85 -7.50 -1.77
CA PHE A 118 -19.06 -8.64 -2.27
C PHE A 118 -18.52 -9.52 -1.14
N CYS A 119 -18.94 -9.25 0.11
CA CYS A 119 -18.71 -10.14 1.23
C CYS A 119 -19.47 -11.45 0.98
N GLN A 120 -18.75 -12.54 0.72
CA GLN A 120 -19.35 -13.87 0.79
C GLN A 120 -19.74 -14.16 2.25
N ARG A 121 -20.97 -14.66 2.46
CA ARG A 121 -21.41 -15.17 3.76
C ARG A 121 -20.74 -16.51 4.06
#